data_AF-A0A840WF42-F1
#
_entry.id   AF-A0A840WF42-F1
#
_cell.length_a   1.000
_cell.length_b   1.000
_cell.length_c   1.000
_cell.angle_alpha   90.00
_cell.angle_beta   90.00
_cell.angle_gamma   90.00
#
_symmetry.space_group_name_H-M   'P 1'
#
loop_
_entity.id
_entity.type
_entity.pdbx_description
1 polymer ?
#
loop_
_entity_poly.entity_id
_entity_poly.type
_entity_poly.pdbx_seq_one_letter_code
_entity_poly.pdbx_strand_id
1 'polypeptide(L)'
;MPSSIESMPVETWVAAVLVVGALLVALAAFVLIVAAVFSILFSGLDVPMKLVWIVLVFLAPLIGALLWFLIGRNRVPAPQYGYR
;
A
#
# COMPACT_ATOMS: atom_id res chain seq x y z
N MET A 1 -36.46 16.07 9.76
CA MET A 1 -35.21 16.80 9.42
C MET A 1 -34.25 15.76 8.86
N PRO A 2 -33.69 15.94 7.66
CA PRO A 2 -32.69 14.99 7.15
C PRO A 2 -31.54 14.92 8.16
N SER A 3 -31.05 13.71 8.41
CA SER A 3 -29.91 13.54 9.33
C SER A 3 -28.67 14.17 8.70
N SER A 4 -27.73 14.69 9.50
CA SER A 4 -26.52 15.38 9.00
C SER A 4 -25.66 14.54 8.04
N ILE A 5 -25.92 13.23 8.00
CA ILE A 5 -25.32 12.22 7.13
C ILE A 5 -25.91 12.27 5.71
N GLU A 6 -27.21 12.52 5.57
CA GLU A 6 -27.93 12.59 4.28
C GLU A 6 -27.65 13.87 3.52
N SER A 7 -27.24 14.93 4.21
CA SER A 7 -26.85 16.21 3.60
C SER A 7 -25.36 16.28 3.25
N MET A 8 -24.58 15.23 3.54
CA MET A 8 -23.15 15.23 3.24
C MET A 8 -22.89 15.16 1.73
N PRO A 9 -21.97 15.98 1.21
CA PRO A 9 -21.53 15.88 -0.17
C PRO A 9 -20.97 14.48 -0.48
N VAL A 10 -21.26 13.95 -1.67
CA VAL A 10 -20.84 12.60 -2.12
C VAL A 10 -19.31 12.42 -2.07
N GLU A 11 -18.57 13.50 -2.23
CA GLU A 11 -17.11 13.56 -2.14
C GLU A 11 -16.61 13.15 -0.75
N THR A 12 -17.36 13.50 0.30
CA THR A 12 -17.05 13.11 1.68
C THR A 12 -17.16 11.60 1.86
N TRP A 13 -18.19 10.99 1.27
CA TRP A 13 -18.39 9.55 1.31
C TRP A 13 -17.30 8.80 0.54
N VAL A 14 -16.95 9.29 -0.65
CA VAL A 14 -15.86 8.74 -1.45
C VAL A 14 -14.54 8.84 -0.69
N ALA A 15 -14.22 10.01 -0.13
CA ALA A 15 -13.01 10.20 0.67
C ALA A 15 -12.98 9.27 1.89
N ALA A 16 -14.10 9.13 2.60
CA ALA A 16 -14.20 8.23 3.76
C ALA A 16 -13.93 6.76 3.37
N VAL A 17 -14.54 6.28 2.28
CA VAL A 17 -14.32 4.91 1.78
C VAL A 17 -12.85 4.71 1.38
N LEU A 18 -12.25 5.67 0.68
CA LEU A 18 -10.85 5.60 0.28
C LEU A 18 -9.89 5.59 1.48
N VAL A 19 -10.15 6.43 2.48
CA VAL A 19 -9.33 6.49 3.71
C VAL A 19 -9.46 5.18 4.50
N VAL A 20 -10.67 4.70 4.73
CA VAL A 20 -10.91 3.44 5.44
C VAL A 20 -10.26 2.27 4.67
N GLY A 21 -10.45 2.21 3.35
CA GLY A 21 -9.83 1.21 2.50
C GLY A 21 -8.30 1.24 2.58
N ALA A 22 -7.69 2.43 2.49
CA ALA A 22 -6.25 2.61 2.60
C ALA A 22 -5.71 2.17 3.97
N LEU A 23 -6.44 2.50 5.05
CA LEU A 23 -6.08 2.07 6.41
C LEU A 23 -6.14 0.54 6.56
N LEU A 24 -7.16 -0.11 6.00
CA LEU A 24 -7.27 -1.57 6.03
C LEU A 24 -6.13 -2.25 5.25
N VAL A 25 -5.79 -1.73 4.06
CA VAL A 25 -4.66 -2.23 3.27
C VAL A 25 -3.34 -2.03 4.02
N ALA A 26 -3.13 -0.85 4.63
CA ALA A 26 -1.94 -0.56 5.42
C ALA A 26 -1.83 -1.50 6.63
N LEU A 27 -2.95 -1.75 7.33
CA LEU A 27 -3.00 -2.67 8.46
C LEU A 27 -2.68 -4.11 8.03
N ALA A 28 -3.26 -4.59 6.92
CA ALA A 28 -2.99 -5.91 6.39
C ALA A 28 -1.50 -6.06 6.01
N ALA A 29 -0.92 -5.08 5.33
CA ALA A 29 0.50 -5.06 4.99
C ALA A 29 1.38 -5.09 6.25
N PHE A 30 1.04 -4.31 7.27
CA PHE A 30 1.75 -4.30 8.55
C PHE A 30 1.71 -5.66 9.24
N VAL A 31 0.52 -6.28 9.34
CA VAL A 31 0.37 -7.62 9.92
C VAL A 31 1.21 -8.65 9.16
N LEU A 32 1.24 -8.61 7.82
CA LEU A 32 2.07 -9.51 7.02
C LEU A 32 3.56 -9.31 7.26
N ILE A 33 4.03 -8.07 7.35
CA ILE A 33 5.44 -7.77 7.66
C ILE A 33 5.82 -8.33 9.03
N VAL A 34 4.99 -8.06 10.05
CA VAL A 34 5.23 -8.54 11.42
C VAL A 34 5.20 -10.07 11.48
N ALA A 35 4.20 -10.70 10.87
CA ALA A 35 4.08 -12.16 10.80
C ALA A 35 5.27 -12.79 10.06
N ALA A 36 5.73 -12.18 8.97
CA ALA A 36 6.91 -12.64 8.24
C ALA A 36 8.17 -12.56 9.10
N VAL A 37 8.40 -11.46 9.81
CA VAL A 37 9.56 -11.32 10.71
C VAL A 37 9.55 -12.39 11.79
N PHE A 38 8.42 -12.61 12.48
CA PHE A 38 8.31 -13.67 13.47
C PHE A 38 8.50 -15.06 12.85
N SER A 39 7.90 -15.32 11.69
CA SER A 39 8.08 -16.57 10.96
C SER A 39 9.56 -16.84 10.63
N ILE A 40 10.30 -15.82 10.19
CA ILE A 40 11.74 -15.92 9.90
C ILE A 40 12.54 -16.17 11.19
N LEU A 41 12.26 -15.41 12.26
CA LEU A 41 12.98 -15.54 13.52
C LEU A 41 12.81 -16.93 14.15
N PHE A 42 11.60 -17.48 14.13
CA PHE A 42 11.28 -18.80 14.67
C PHE A 42 11.53 -19.96 13.71
N SER A 43 11.94 -19.68 12.46
CA SER A 43 12.30 -20.73 11.52
C SER A 43 13.61 -21.44 11.92
N GLY A 44 13.75 -22.70 11.52
CA GLY A 44 15.02 -23.46 11.63
C GLY A 44 16.08 -23.07 10.58
N LEU A 45 15.95 -21.90 9.94
CA LEU A 45 16.90 -21.43 8.93
C LEU A 45 18.24 -21.03 9.54
N ASP A 46 19.31 -21.21 8.76
CA ASP A 46 20.63 -20.68 9.11
C ASP A 46 20.59 -19.15 9.25
N VAL A 47 21.42 -18.61 10.15
CA VAL A 47 21.48 -17.17 10.46
C VAL A 47 21.62 -16.28 9.22
N PRO A 48 22.50 -16.59 8.23
CA PRO A 48 22.62 -15.77 7.02
C PRO A 48 21.31 -15.73 6.21
N MET A 49 20.60 -16.86 6.13
CA MET A 49 19.35 -16.95 5.39
C MET A 49 18.24 -16.14 6.06
N LYS A 50 18.19 -16.11 7.39
CA LYS A 50 17.27 -15.22 8.13
C LYS A 50 17.52 -13.75 7.83
N LEU A 51 18.78 -13.32 7.79
CA LEU A 51 19.14 -11.94 7.47
C LEU A 51 18.70 -11.54 6.06
N VAL A 52 18.91 -12.41 5.07
CA VAL A 52 18.44 -12.19 3.68
C VAL A 52 16.94 -11.96 3.65
N TRP A 53 16.16 -12.82 4.31
CA TRP A 53 14.70 -12.70 4.33
C TRP A 53 14.21 -11.44 5.04
N ILE A 54 14.80 -11.08 6.18
CA ILE A 54 14.45 -9.84 6.89
C ILE A 54 14.71 -8.64 5.98
N VAL A 55 15.89 -8.57 5.37
CA VAL A 55 16.26 -7.50 4.44
C VAL A 55 15.26 -7.42 3.28
N LEU A 56 14.88 -8.56 2.68
CA LEU A 56 13.90 -8.60 1.60
C LEU A 56 12.50 -8.12 2.01
N VAL A 57 12.02 -8.50 3.20
CA VAL A 57 10.70 -8.05 3.71
C VAL A 57 10.63 -6.52 3.79
N PHE A 58 11.73 -5.86 4.17
CA PHE A 58 11.80 -4.40 4.22
C PHE A 58 12.10 -3.76 2.86
N LEU A 59 12.97 -4.35 2.04
CA LEU A 59 13.33 -3.78 0.74
C LEU A 59 12.23 -3.93 -0.31
N ALA A 60 11.42 -4.99 -0.29
CA ALA A 60 10.37 -5.20 -1.28
C ALA A 60 9.41 -4.00 -1.45
N PRO A 61 8.82 -3.42 -0.38
CA PRO A 61 7.97 -2.23 -0.53
C PRO A 61 8.74 -0.99 -1.01
N LEU A 62 10.00 -0.82 -0.62
CA LEU A 62 10.86 0.29 -1.07
C LEU A 62 11.21 0.17 -2.56
N ILE A 63 11.65 -1.02 -2.99
CA ILE A 63 11.97 -1.30 -4.40
C ILE A 63 10.73 -1.14 -5.26
N GLY A 64 9.57 -1.64 -4.82
CA GLY A 64 8.30 -1.47 -5.55
C GLY A 64 7.96 0.00 -5.78
N ALA A 65 8.08 0.83 -4.73
CA ALA A 65 7.89 2.27 -4.83
C ALA A 65 8.91 2.92 -5.78
N LEU A 66 10.19 2.57 -5.63
CA LEU A 66 11.26 3.12 -6.47
C LEU A 66 11.08 2.77 -7.96
N LEU A 67 10.72 1.52 -8.27
CA LEU A 67 10.43 1.07 -9.62
C LEU A 67 9.24 1.81 -10.24
N TRP A 68 8.19 2.10 -9.46
CA TRP A 68 7.09 2.92 -9.93
C TRP A 68 7.54 4.32 -10.32
N PHE A 69 8.36 4.98 -9.50
CA PHE A 69 8.84 6.33 -9.79
C PHE A 69 9.81 6.40 -10.96
N LEU A 70 10.69 5.40 -11.12
CA LEU A 70 11.69 5.37 -12.19
C LEU A 70 11.11 4.93 -13.53
N ILE A 71 10.21 3.94 -13.54
CA ILE A 71 9.73 3.29 -14.77
C ILE A 71 8.25 3.58 -15.02
N GLY A 72 7.41 3.43 -14.00
CA GLY A 72 5.96 3.57 -14.12
C GLY A 72 5.51 4.99 -14.45
N ARG A 73 6.11 5.98 -13.78
CA ARG A 73 5.78 7.41 -13.95
C ARG A 73 5.87 7.88 -15.41
N ASN A 74 6.91 7.46 -16.13
CA ASN A 74 7.15 7.91 -17.51
C ASN A 74 6.17 7.30 -18.53
N ARG A 75 5.34 6.33 -18.12
CA ARG A 75 4.38 5.65 -19.00
C ARG A 75 2.95 6.18 -18.86
N VAL A 76 2.71 7.14 -17.96
CA VAL A 76 1.38 7.75 -17.78
C VAL A 76 1.09 8.62 -19.02
N PRO A 77 0.11 8.25 -19.87
CA PRO A 77 -0.23 9.05 -21.05
C PRO A 77 -0.71 10.43 -20.61
N ALA A 78 -0.26 11.49 -21.30
CA ALA A 78 -0.78 12.83 -21.06
C ALA A 78 -2.29 12.84 -21.31
N PRO A 79 -3.11 13.42 -20.40
CA PRO A 79 -4.55 13.54 -20.60
C PRO A 79 -4.82 14.20 -21.95
N GLN A 80 -5.40 13.44 -22.87
CA GLN A 80 -5.86 13.95 -24.17
C GLN A 80 -7.10 14.79 -23.89
N TYR A 81 -6.91 16.06 -23.55
CA TYR A 81 -8.02 17.01 -23.44
C TYR A 81 -8.49 17.34 -24.86
N GLY A 82 -9.31 16.44 -25.40
CA GLY A 82 -9.90 16.59 -26.72
C GLY A 82 -10.98 17.66 -26.69
N TYR A 83 -10.63 18.88 -27.11
CA TYR A 83 -11.60 19.77 -27.76
C TYR A 83 -11.93 19.15 -29.13
N ARG A 84 -13.08 18.50 -29.23
CA ARG A 84 -13.74 18.15 -30.50
C ARG A 84 -15.20 18.54 -30.42
#